data_AF-A0A1S3YR84-F1
#
_entry.id   AF-A0A1S3YR84-F1
#
_cell.length_a   1.000
_cell.length_b   1.000
_cell.length_c   1.000
_cell.angle_alpha   90.00
_cell.angle_beta   90.00
_cell.angle_gamma   90.00
#
_symmetry.space_group_name_H-M   'P 1'
#
loop_
_entity.id
_entity.type
_entity.pdbx_description
1 polymer ?
#
loop_
_entity_poly.entity_id
_entity_poly.type
_entity_poly.pdbx_seq_one_letter_code
_entity_poly.pdbx_strand_id
1 'polypeptide(L)'
;MTSNIAESINAALVSAREMPIYEFLEEVRKMFGCWNCSNRKKATQTYTMLGKKYQEMLTLNEAMSTRMTVVPSTEYLHTVNDRGRNYTSKFLMPEEYCSNYYKPNIVVMTYGVPVYPLPDKNDWNIPAHVAEEVVLPPKWKRPPGRPKKKRFKPLSELLQPKNQHSCSICGQGGHNNRTYRNAPHNK
;
A
#
# COMPACT_ATOMS: atom_id res chain seq x y z
N MET A 1 -0.84 -10.62 -0.76
CA MET A 1 -1.03 -10.09 0.60
C MET A 1 -1.34 -8.61 0.47
N THR A 2 -2.61 -8.23 0.51
CA THR A 2 -3.00 -6.82 0.46
C THR A 2 -3.68 -6.52 1.79
N SER A 3 -2.95 -5.96 2.77
CA SER A 3 -3.65 -5.36 3.90
C SER A 3 -4.51 -4.24 3.34
N ASN A 4 -5.81 -4.30 3.59
CA ASN A 4 -6.72 -3.22 3.19
C ASN A 4 -6.20 -1.91 3.82
N ILE A 5 -6.27 -0.79 3.10
CA ILE A 5 -5.84 0.54 3.59
C ILE A 5 -6.45 0.81 4.97
N ALA A 6 -7.73 0.45 5.14
CA ALA A 6 -8.42 0.56 6.42
C ALA A 6 -7.76 -0.26 7.54
N GLU A 7 -7.31 -1.49 7.25
CA GLU A 7 -6.64 -2.34 8.25
C GLU A 7 -5.28 -1.77 8.66
N SER A 8 -4.51 -1.24 7.71
CA SER A 8 -3.20 -0.63 8.00
C SER A 8 -3.34 0.62 8.87
N ILE A 9 -4.29 1.50 8.52
CA ILE A 9 -4.62 2.69 9.32
C ILE A 9 -5.11 2.29 10.71
N ASN A 10 -6.04 1.33 10.77
CA ASN A 10 -6.59 0.85 12.03
C ASN A 10 -5.54 0.21 12.93
N ALA A 11 -4.56 -0.48 12.35
CA ALA A 11 -3.43 -1.06 13.08
C ALA A 11 -2.48 0.01 13.63
N ALA A 12 -2.20 1.06 12.86
CA ALA A 12 -1.37 2.19 13.30
C ALA A 12 -2.01 2.98 14.46
N LEU A 13 -3.34 3.06 14.49
CA LEU A 13 -4.10 3.85 15.46
C LEU A 13 -4.64 3.04 16.65
N VAL A 14 -4.18 1.80 16.86
CA VAL A 14 -4.72 0.92 17.92
C VAL A 14 -4.67 1.58 19.29
N SER A 15 -3.53 2.20 19.66
CA SER A 15 -3.36 2.85 20.96
C SER A 15 -4.11 4.18 21.04
N ALA A 16 -4.16 4.94 19.94
CA ALA A 16 -4.80 6.25 19.89
C ALA A 16 -6.31 6.20 20.16
N ARG A 17 -6.96 5.07 19.87
CA ARG A 17 -8.40 4.85 20.11
C ARG A 17 -8.81 4.83 21.58
N GLU A 18 -7.87 4.68 22.50
CA GLU A 18 -8.14 4.69 23.94
C GLU A 18 -8.12 6.14 24.51
N MET A 19 -7.77 7.14 23.69
CA MET A 19 -7.65 8.54 24.10
C MET A 19 -8.96 9.32 23.94
N PRO A 20 -9.10 10.50 24.60
CA PRO A 20 -10.15 11.46 24.28
C PRO A 20 -10.18 11.82 22.80
N ILE A 21 -11.35 12.19 22.28
CA ILE A 21 -11.56 12.43 20.84
C ILE A 21 -10.57 13.45 20.26
N TYR A 22 -10.27 14.52 21.00
CA TYR A 22 -9.31 15.54 20.56
C TYR A 22 -7.90 14.96 20.35
N GLU A 23 -7.37 14.28 21.36
CA GLU A 23 -6.06 13.63 21.31
C GLU A 23 -6.00 12.58 20.19
N PHE A 24 -7.08 11.81 20.02
CA PHE A 24 -7.20 10.86 18.91
C PHE A 24 -7.06 11.54 17.55
N LEU A 25 -7.79 12.65 17.33
CA LEU A 25 -7.72 13.40 16.07
C LEU A 25 -6.32 13.98 15.83
N GLU A 26 -5.65 14.46 16.88
CA GLU A 26 -4.26 14.92 16.78
C GLU A 26 -3.29 13.79 16.40
N GLU A 27 -3.45 12.58 16.94
CA GLU A 27 -2.62 11.43 16.53
C GLU A 27 -2.89 11.00 15.09
N VAL A 28 -4.16 11.02 14.65
CA VAL A 28 -4.50 10.79 13.23
C VAL A 28 -3.81 11.83 12.34
N ARG A 29 -3.88 13.10 12.73
CA ARG A 29 -3.26 14.21 12.00
C ARG A 29 -1.74 14.04 11.90
N LYS A 30 -1.06 13.75 13.02
CA LYS A 30 0.40 13.49 13.05
C LYS A 30 0.77 12.32 12.15
N MET A 31 0.02 11.24 12.19
CA MET A 31 0.26 10.06 11.35
C MET A 31 0.22 10.43 9.86
N PHE A 32 -0.84 11.09 9.38
CA PHE A 32 -0.95 11.52 7.98
C PHE A 32 0.10 12.58 7.61
N GLY A 33 0.39 13.53 8.50
CA GLY A 33 1.42 14.54 8.29
C GLY A 33 2.81 13.92 8.11
N CYS A 34 3.22 13.02 9.01
CA CYS A 34 4.47 12.29 8.91
C CYS A 34 4.53 11.42 7.64
N TRP A 35 3.43 10.77 7.29
CA TRP A 35 3.34 9.94 6.09
C TRP A 35 3.50 10.77 4.81
N ASN A 36 2.79 11.90 4.70
CA ASN A 36 2.91 12.83 3.58
C ASN A 36 4.33 13.39 3.47
N CYS A 37 4.91 13.88 4.57
CA CYS A 37 6.28 14.37 4.60
C CYS A 37 7.29 13.31 4.12
N SER A 38 7.13 12.07 4.58
CA SER A 38 8.01 10.96 4.19
C SER A 38 7.87 10.62 2.71
N ASN A 39 6.65 10.57 2.18
CA ASN A 39 6.40 10.26 0.77
C ASN A 39 6.87 11.40 -0.15
N ARG A 40 6.64 12.66 0.24
CA ARG A 40 7.13 13.83 -0.47
C ARG A 40 8.65 13.82 -0.58
N LYS A 41 9.37 13.59 0.53
CA LYS A 41 10.84 13.46 0.52
C LYS A 41 11.33 12.38 -0.45
N LYS A 42 10.72 11.19 -0.40
CA LYS A 42 11.05 10.09 -1.32
C LYS A 42 10.80 10.46 -2.78
N ALA A 43 9.68 11.11 -3.07
CA ALA A 43 9.33 11.54 -4.41
C ALA A 43 10.30 12.63 -4.93
N THR A 44 10.67 13.59 -4.10
CA THR A 44 11.66 14.64 -4.43
C THR A 44 13.04 14.05 -4.69
N GLN A 45 13.44 13.00 -3.97
CA GLN A 45 14.73 12.32 -4.14
C GLN A 45 14.70 11.26 -5.26
N THR A 46 13.59 11.10 -5.97
CA THR A 46 13.48 10.16 -7.09
C THR A 46 13.92 10.85 -8.37
N TYR A 47 15.08 10.44 -8.91
CA TYR A 47 15.64 10.99 -10.14
C TYR A 47 15.21 10.22 -11.41
N THR A 48 14.45 9.13 -11.25
CA THR A 48 13.94 8.32 -12.36
C THR A 48 12.70 8.95 -13.00
N MET A 49 12.40 8.61 -14.24
CA MET A 49 11.23 9.13 -14.98
C MET A 49 9.89 8.80 -14.33
N LEU A 50 9.83 7.71 -13.57
CA LEU A 50 8.66 7.24 -12.82
C LEU A 50 9.06 6.88 -11.39
N GLY A 51 8.05 6.70 -10.51
CA GLY A 51 8.27 6.12 -9.19
C GLY A 51 8.97 4.75 -9.26
N LYS A 52 9.88 4.48 -8.31
CA LYS A 52 10.77 3.30 -8.27
C LYS A 52 10.12 1.98 -8.69
N LYS A 53 8.95 1.65 -8.14
CA LYS A 53 8.21 0.42 -8.44
C LYS A 53 7.88 0.30 -9.94
N TYR A 54 7.40 1.37 -10.56
CA TYR A 54 7.02 1.36 -11.97
C TYR A 54 8.24 1.36 -12.87
N GLN A 55 9.29 2.08 -12.47
CA GLN A 55 10.58 2.01 -13.18
C GLN A 55 11.15 0.59 -13.19
N GLU A 56 11.15 -0.10 -12.05
CA GLU A 56 11.60 -1.50 -11.95
C GLU A 56 10.76 -2.44 -12.82
N MET A 57 9.44 -2.25 -12.86
CA MET A 57 8.57 -3.02 -13.76
C MET A 57 8.89 -2.75 -15.23
N LEU A 58 9.16 -1.51 -15.63
CA LEU A 58 9.55 -1.18 -17.00
C LEU A 58 10.88 -1.82 -17.37
N THR A 59 11.90 -1.71 -16.52
CA THR A 59 13.22 -2.32 -16.76
C THR A 59 13.12 -3.84 -16.86
N LEU A 60 12.28 -4.47 -16.04
CA LEU A 60 12.04 -5.91 -16.14
C LEU A 60 11.33 -6.27 -17.45
N ASN A 61 10.31 -5.51 -17.85
CA ASN A 61 9.58 -5.73 -19.09
C ASN A 61 10.49 -5.55 -20.32
N GLU A 62 11.35 -4.53 -20.30
CA GLU A 62 12.36 -4.29 -21.34
C GLU A 62 13.34 -5.46 -21.45
N ALA A 63 13.85 -5.96 -20.32
CA ALA A 63 14.71 -7.13 -20.32
C ALA A 63 13.99 -8.38 -20.88
N MET A 64 12.70 -8.54 -20.59
CA MET A 64 11.89 -9.64 -21.14
C MET A 64 11.62 -9.46 -22.64
N SER A 65 11.41 -8.23 -23.12
CA SER A 65 11.12 -7.96 -24.53
C SER A 65 12.30 -8.24 -25.46
N THR A 66 13.54 -8.26 -24.94
CA THR A 66 14.73 -8.65 -25.74
C THR A 66 14.62 -10.03 -26.38
N ARG A 67 13.78 -10.92 -25.83
CA ARG A 67 13.57 -12.29 -26.32
C ARG A 67 12.37 -12.41 -27.27
N MET A 68 11.65 -11.31 -27.50
CA MET A 68 10.47 -11.26 -28.36
C MET A 68 10.86 -10.74 -29.73
N THR A 69 10.22 -11.25 -30.78
CA THR A 69 10.40 -10.72 -32.13
C THR A 69 9.19 -9.88 -32.52
N VAL A 70 9.45 -8.73 -33.13
CA VAL A 70 8.41 -7.78 -33.53
C VAL A 70 8.41 -7.68 -35.04
N VAL A 71 7.27 -7.96 -35.66
CA VAL A 71 7.05 -7.82 -37.10
C VAL A 71 6.04 -6.70 -37.33
N PRO A 72 6.37 -5.68 -38.12
CA PRO A 72 5.41 -4.63 -38.47
C PRO A 72 4.27 -5.25 -39.31
N SER A 73 3.03 -5.06 -38.86
CA SER A 73 1.83 -5.47 -39.62
C SER A 73 1.27 -4.30 -40.43
N THR A 74 1.26 -3.12 -39.82
CA THR A 74 0.89 -1.83 -40.44
C THR A 74 1.80 -0.73 -39.88
N GLU A 75 1.62 0.51 -40.32
CA GLU A 75 2.34 1.69 -39.79
C GLU A 75 2.21 1.84 -38.27
N TYR A 76 1.07 1.41 -37.68
CA TYR A 76 0.76 1.60 -36.26
C TYR A 76 0.63 0.30 -35.47
N LEU A 77 0.47 -0.85 -36.15
CA LEU A 77 0.25 -2.16 -35.52
C LEU A 77 1.44 -3.08 -35.79
N HIS A 78 1.86 -3.74 -34.71
CA HIS A 78 2.98 -4.65 -34.72
C HIS A 78 2.53 -5.99 -34.14
N THR A 79 2.95 -7.08 -34.78
CA THR A 79 2.79 -8.42 -34.23
C THR A 79 4.02 -8.74 -33.40
N VAL A 80 3.81 -9.04 -32.12
CA VAL A 80 4.86 -9.45 -31.18
C VAL A 80 4.76 -10.96 -31.00
N ASN A 81 5.82 -11.69 -31.32
CA ASN A 81 5.94 -13.12 -31.05
C ASN A 81 6.73 -13.34 -29.75
N ASP A 82 6.09 -14.01 -28.79
CA ASP A 82 6.73 -14.50 -27.57
C ASP A 82 6.63 -16.02 -27.54
N ARG A 83 7.74 -16.69 -27.85
CA ARG A 83 7.90 -18.16 -27.81
C ARG A 83 6.76 -18.90 -28.53
N GLY A 84 6.36 -18.41 -29.70
CA GLY A 84 5.33 -19.01 -30.54
C GLY A 84 3.90 -18.50 -30.30
N ARG A 85 3.67 -17.61 -29.33
CA ARG A 85 2.40 -16.88 -29.18
C ARG A 85 2.50 -15.51 -29.82
N ASN A 86 1.51 -15.17 -30.65
CA ASN A 86 1.45 -13.88 -31.33
C ASN A 86 0.48 -12.94 -30.61
N TYR A 87 0.91 -11.70 -30.38
CA TYR A 87 0.10 -10.62 -29.81
C TYR A 87 0.09 -9.43 -30.79
N THR A 88 -1.06 -8.77 -30.93
CA THR A 88 -1.14 -7.53 -31.71
C THR A 88 -0.99 -6.35 -30.75
N SER A 89 0.01 -5.51 -30.99
CA SER A 89 0.29 -4.32 -30.18
C SER A 89 0.26 -3.07 -31.04
N LYS A 90 -0.26 -1.97 -30.49
CA LYS A 90 -0.12 -0.64 -31.08
C LYS A 90 1.21 -0.05 -30.59
N PHE A 91 2.01 0.50 -31.50
CA PHE A 91 3.20 1.23 -31.09
C PHE A 91 2.76 2.49 -30.32
N LEU A 92 3.16 2.58 -29.06
CA LEU A 92 2.95 3.74 -28.20
C LEU A 92 4.31 4.27 -27.79
N MET A 93 4.45 5.59 -27.73
CA MET A 93 5.66 6.19 -27.20
C MET A 93 5.80 5.82 -25.71
N PRO A 94 7.02 5.59 -25.19
CA PRO A 94 7.22 5.23 -23.79
C PRO A 94 6.56 6.19 -22.79
N GLU A 95 6.46 7.48 -23.16
CA GLU A 95 5.84 8.53 -22.36
C GLU A 95 4.31 8.38 -22.24
N GLU A 96 3.67 7.68 -23.18
CA GLU A 96 2.23 7.40 -23.20
C GLU A 96 1.87 6.09 -22.51
N TYR A 97 2.86 5.20 -22.32
CA TYR A 97 2.65 3.91 -21.66
C TYR A 97 2.31 4.06 -20.17
N CYS A 98 2.79 5.15 -19.53
CA CYS A 98 2.60 5.39 -18.11
C CYS A 98 1.73 6.62 -17.84
N SER A 99 0.70 6.44 -17.02
CA SER A 99 -0.15 7.55 -16.59
C SER A 99 0.68 8.63 -15.89
N ASN A 100 0.36 9.90 -16.16
CA ASN A 100 1.01 11.06 -15.55
C ASN A 100 0.99 11.02 -14.01
N TYR A 101 0.02 10.33 -13.40
CA TYR A 101 -0.07 10.13 -11.94
C TYR A 101 1.19 9.49 -11.33
N TYR A 102 1.97 8.75 -12.12
CA TYR A 102 3.18 8.06 -11.64
C TYR A 102 4.46 8.86 -11.86
N LYS A 103 4.38 10.06 -12.44
CA LYS A 103 5.53 10.94 -12.64
C LYS A 103 5.95 11.59 -11.31
N PRO A 104 7.26 11.67 -11.01
CA PRO A 104 7.74 12.18 -9.72
C PRO A 104 7.20 13.55 -9.33
N ASN A 105 7.10 14.47 -10.29
CA ASN A 105 6.55 15.81 -10.07
C ASN A 105 5.09 15.77 -9.58
N ILE A 106 4.24 14.93 -10.18
CA ILE A 106 2.84 14.77 -9.77
C ILE A 106 2.75 14.15 -8.37
N VAL A 107 3.59 13.17 -8.07
CA VAL A 107 3.67 12.57 -6.73
C VAL A 107 4.10 13.60 -5.68
N VAL A 108 5.09 14.44 -5.98
CA VAL A 108 5.51 15.54 -5.09
C VAL A 108 4.37 16.52 -4.82
N MET A 109 3.63 16.91 -5.86
CA MET A 109 2.48 17.81 -5.72
C MET A 109 1.35 17.18 -4.89
N THR A 110 1.11 15.88 -5.08
CA THR A 110 0.06 15.13 -4.36
C THR A 110 0.28 15.16 -2.85
N TYR A 111 1.53 15.02 -2.40
CA TYR A 111 1.92 15.10 -0.99
C TYR A 111 2.36 16.51 -0.56
N GLY A 112 2.12 17.53 -1.40
CA GLY A 112 2.50 18.91 -1.16
C GLY A 112 1.55 19.66 -0.22
N VAL A 113 0.32 19.16 -0.06
CA VAL A 113 -0.72 19.80 0.76
C VAL A 113 -0.35 19.71 2.24
N PRO A 114 -0.25 20.85 2.96
CA PRO A 114 0.05 20.86 4.38
C PRO A 114 -1.11 20.30 5.20
N VAL A 115 -0.78 19.54 6.24
CA VAL A 115 -1.75 19.06 7.24
C VAL A 115 -1.65 19.97 8.46
N TYR A 116 -2.56 20.94 8.57
CA TYR A 116 -2.56 21.94 9.64
C TYR A 116 -2.92 21.35 11.01
N PRO A 117 -2.27 21.79 12.10
CA PRO A 117 -2.65 21.41 13.46
C PRO A 117 -4.09 21.81 13.78
N LEU A 118 -4.76 21.04 14.64
CA LEU A 118 -6.03 21.48 15.20
C LEU A 118 -5.78 22.69 16.12
N PRO A 119 -6.69 23.69 16.13
CA PRO A 119 -6.59 24.81 17.07
C PRO A 119 -6.73 24.31 18.51
N ASP A 120 -6.11 25.02 19.44
CA ASP A 120 -6.22 24.71 20.86
C ASP A 120 -7.68 24.74 21.29
N LYS A 121 -8.06 23.91 22.26
CA LYS A 121 -9.42 23.83 22.75
C LYS A 121 -9.95 25.18 23.26
N ASN A 122 -9.07 26.04 23.78
CA ASN A 122 -9.44 27.37 24.24
C ASN A 122 -9.77 28.34 23.10
N ASP A 123 -9.33 28.06 21.87
CA ASP A 123 -9.59 28.88 20.68
C ASP A 123 -10.86 28.47 19.94
N TRP A 124 -11.61 27.48 20.45
CA TRP A 124 -12.79 26.96 19.77
C TRP A 124 -13.98 27.90 19.94
N ASN A 125 -14.50 28.38 18.81
CA ASN A 125 -15.77 29.10 18.79
C ASN A 125 -16.93 28.10 18.74
N ILE A 126 -17.45 27.72 19.92
CA ILE A 126 -18.55 26.77 20.08
C ILE A 126 -19.88 27.54 20.12
N PRO A 127 -20.75 27.42 19.09
CA PRO A 127 -22.05 28.07 19.10
C PRO A 127 -22.93 27.58 20.25
N ALA A 128 -23.80 28.45 20.80
CA ALA A 128 -24.67 28.13 21.94
C ALA A 128 -25.51 26.86 21.71
N HIS A 129 -26.10 26.69 20.52
CA HIS A 129 -26.90 25.51 20.19
C HIS A 129 -26.13 24.18 20.24
N VAL A 130 -24.80 24.21 20.02
CA VAL A 130 -23.94 23.02 20.14
C VAL A 130 -23.57 22.78 21.60
N ALA A 131 -23.29 23.85 22.35
CA ALA A 131 -22.99 23.76 23.77
C ALA A 131 -24.17 23.22 24.61
N GLU A 132 -25.40 23.52 24.16
CA GLU A 132 -26.65 23.04 24.76
C GLU A 132 -27.04 21.62 24.31
N GLU A 133 -26.38 21.07 23.28
CA GLU A 133 -26.70 19.74 22.75
C GLU A 133 -26.25 18.63 23.71
N VAL A 134 -27.23 17.92 24.30
CA VAL A 134 -26.97 16.76 25.14
C VAL A 134 -26.81 15.51 24.26
N VAL A 135 -25.56 15.13 24.00
CA VAL A 135 -25.25 13.89 23.26
C VAL A 135 -25.55 12.67 24.14
N LEU A 136 -26.66 11.99 23.86
CA LEU A 136 -27.02 10.76 24.56
C LEU A 136 -26.12 9.59 24.11
N PRO A 137 -25.80 8.64 25.01
CA PRO A 137 -25.07 7.44 24.63
C PRO A 137 -25.86 6.64 23.57
N PRO A 138 -25.17 5.92 22.66
CA PRO A 138 -25.83 5.05 21.71
C PRO A 138 -26.80 4.10 22.43
N LYS A 139 -28.01 3.92 21.88
CA LYS A 139 -29.02 3.00 22.45
C LYS A 139 -28.50 1.56 22.57
N TRP A 140 -27.51 1.21 21.77
CA TRP A 140 -26.91 -0.11 21.74
C TRP A 140 -25.72 -0.17 22.70
N LYS A 141 -25.87 -0.97 23.77
CA LYS A 141 -24.77 -1.25 24.69
C LYS A 141 -23.78 -2.21 24.02
N ARG A 142 -22.50 -1.87 24.07
CA ARG A 142 -21.47 -2.87 23.78
C ARG A 142 -21.57 -3.99 24.83
N PRO A 143 -21.43 -5.26 24.44
CA PRO A 143 -21.41 -6.36 25.40
C PRO A 143 -20.31 -6.11 26.45
N PRO A 144 -20.54 -6.50 27.72
CA PRO A 144 -19.61 -6.26 28.80
C PRO A 144 -18.23 -6.85 28.50
N GLY A 145 -17.19 -6.04 28.67
CA GLY A 145 -15.79 -6.42 28.47
C GLY A 145 -14.97 -5.40 27.66
N ARG A 146 -13.64 -5.44 27.83
CA ARG A 146 -12.72 -4.61 27.03
C ARG A 146 -12.85 -5.01 25.55
N PRO A 147 -13.05 -4.06 24.61
CA PRO A 147 -12.96 -4.36 23.19
C PRO A 147 -11.62 -5.04 22.90
N LYS A 148 -11.68 -6.22 22.28
CA LYS A 148 -10.47 -6.98 21.98
C LYS A 148 -9.62 -6.17 21.00
N LYS A 149 -8.33 -5.93 21.34
CA LYS A 149 -7.37 -5.27 20.43
C LYS A 149 -7.15 -6.07 19.13
N LYS A 150 -7.42 -7.38 19.16
CA LYS A 150 -7.40 -8.27 17.99
C LYS A 150 -8.80 -8.79 17.72
N ARG A 151 -9.21 -8.81 16.44
CA ARG A 151 -10.43 -9.46 15.98
C ARG A 151 -10.40 -10.95 16.38
N PHE A 152 -11.56 -11.47 16.80
CA PHE A 152 -11.74 -12.90 16.96
C PHE A 152 -11.79 -13.56 15.57
N LYS A 153 -10.86 -14.48 15.32
CA LYS A 153 -10.84 -15.24 14.07
C LYS A 153 -11.86 -16.39 14.19
N PRO A 154 -12.88 -16.48 13.32
CA PRO A 154 -13.78 -17.62 13.29
C PRO A 154 -13.00 -18.91 12.99
N LEU A 155 -13.59 -20.06 13.34
CA LEU A 155 -12.97 -21.37 13.12
C LEU A 155 -12.58 -21.56 11.65
N SER A 156 -13.41 -21.09 10.72
CA SER A 156 -13.11 -21.08 9.28
C SER A 156 -11.82 -20.35 8.90
N GLU A 157 -11.43 -19.28 9.62
CA GLU A 157 -10.17 -18.55 9.42
C GLU A 157 -8.97 -19.22 10.13
N LEU A 158 -9.22 -19.96 11.21
CA LEU A 158 -8.19 -20.71 11.94
C LEU A 158 -7.84 -22.04 11.25
N LEU A 159 -8.83 -22.65 10.60
CA LEU A 159 -8.69 -23.86 9.79
C LEU A 159 -8.10 -23.57 8.41
N GLN A 160 -8.00 -22.30 8.00
CA GLN A 160 -7.21 -21.97 6.81
C GLN A 160 -5.78 -22.44 7.06
N PRO A 161 -5.21 -23.26 6.15
CA PRO A 161 -3.82 -23.65 6.27
C PRO A 161 -2.98 -22.37 6.34
N LYS A 162 -2.25 -22.20 7.46
CA LYS A 162 -1.22 -21.16 7.52
C LYS A 162 -0.31 -21.43 6.34
N ASN A 163 -0.16 -20.45 5.43
CA ASN A 163 0.79 -20.57 4.33
C ASN A 163 2.15 -20.95 4.90
N GLN A 164 2.49 -22.23 4.83
CA GLN A 164 3.81 -22.72 5.18
C GLN A 164 4.71 -22.17 4.09
N HIS A 165 5.63 -21.29 4.48
CA HIS A 165 6.66 -20.85 3.57
C HIS A 165 7.48 -22.10 3.20
N SER A 166 7.47 -22.46 1.92
CA SER A 166 8.38 -23.45 1.36
C SER A 166 9.69 -22.77 0.98
N CYS A 167 10.80 -23.46 1.21
CA CYS A 167 12.08 -22.99 0.70
C CYS A 167 12.04 -22.99 -0.83
N SER A 168 12.36 -21.85 -1.46
CA SER A 168 12.34 -21.75 -2.92
C SER A 168 13.43 -22.58 -3.63
N ILE A 169 14.38 -23.14 -2.87
CA ILE A 169 15.46 -24.00 -3.39
C ILE A 169 15.05 -25.48 -3.32
N CYS A 170 14.62 -25.98 -2.16
CA CYS A 170 14.34 -27.42 -1.97
C CYS A 170 12.84 -27.76 -1.89
N GLY A 171 11.96 -26.77 -1.93
CA GLY A 171 10.50 -26.95 -1.86
C GLY A 171 9.95 -27.36 -0.49
N GLN A 172 10.82 -27.72 0.47
CA GLN A 172 10.41 -28.20 1.79
C GLN A 172 9.98 -27.04 2.72
N GLY A 173 8.97 -27.31 3.55
CA GLY A 173 8.51 -26.38 4.60
C GLY A 173 9.45 -26.36 5.81
N GLY A 174 9.35 -25.30 6.63
CA GLY A 174 10.06 -25.19 7.91
C GLY A 174 11.36 -24.38 7.89
N HIS A 175 11.81 -23.93 6.72
CA HIS A 175 12.92 -22.98 6.59
C HIS A 175 12.75 -22.11 5.34
N ASN A 176 13.44 -20.97 5.29
CA ASN A 176 13.49 -20.09 4.13
C ASN A 176 14.83 -20.23 3.38
N ASN A 177 14.90 -19.69 2.14
CA ASN A 177 16.10 -19.73 1.30
C ASN A 177 17.34 -19.15 2.03
N ARG A 178 17.18 -18.07 2.79
CA ARG A 178 18.26 -17.46 3.60
C ARG A 178 18.84 -18.38 4.68
N THR A 179 18.02 -19.29 5.18
CA THR A 179 18.40 -20.28 6.20
C THR A 179 18.74 -21.66 5.62
N TYR A 180 18.73 -21.80 4.29
CA TYR A 180 19.08 -23.03 3.62
C TYR A 180 20.57 -23.32 3.83
N ARG A 181 20.89 -24.33 4.63
CA ARG A 181 22.24 -24.86 4.78
C ARG A 181 22.34 -26.09 3.89
N ASN A 182 23.19 -26.04 2.86
CA ASN A 182 23.52 -27.17 2.00
C ASN A 182 23.99 -28.35 2.88
N ALA A 183 23.12 -29.30 3.20
CA ALA A 183 23.53 -30.57 3.77
C ALA A 183 23.92 -31.51 2.60
N PRO A 184 25.03 -32.25 2.69
CA PRO A 184 25.51 -33.07 1.59
C PRO A 184 24.55 -34.23 1.32
N HIS A 185 24.22 -34.43 0.05
CA HIS A 185 23.56 -35.64 -0.42
C HIS A 185 24.49 -36.84 -0.18
N ASN A 186 24.08 -37.80 0.67
CA ASN A 186 24.73 -39.10 0.71
C ASN A 186 24.34 -39.91 -0.55
N LYS A 187 25.34 -40.60 -1.09
CA LYS A 187 25.33 -41.43 -2.30
C LYS A 187 24.35 -42.60 -2.22
#